data_AF-A0AAV5I9R3-F1
#
_entry.id   AF-A0AAV5I9R3-F1
#
_cell.length_a   1.000
_cell.length_b   1.000
_cell.length_c   1.000
_cell.angle_alpha   90.00
_cell.angle_beta   90.00
_cell.angle_gamma   90.00
#
_symmetry.space_group_name_H-M   'P 1'
#
loop_
_entity.id
_entity.type
_entity.pdbx_description
1 polymer ?
#
loop_
_entity_poly.entity_id
_entity_poly.type
_entity_poly.pdbx_seq_one_letter_code
_entity_poly.pdbx_strand_id
1 'polypeptide(L)'
;MEQASTNQELNQRILLFKLQSKILCRVINVHLLAEQETDEVFAQIALLLEADQTESTTADSCPRQHPRPKLHSFSKVLTASDTRTHGGFSVLRKHATKCLPY
;
A
#
# COMPACT_ATOMS: atom_id res chain seq x y z
N MET A 1 5.23 10.98 9.89
CA MET A 1 4.09 11.42 10.71
C MET A 1 3.21 12.33 9.87
N GLU A 2 2.73 11.85 8.72
CA GLU A 2 1.86 12.66 7.83
C GLU A 2 0.41 12.15 7.85
N GLN A 3 0.14 11.03 8.51
CA GLN A 3 -1.21 10.48 8.69
C GLN A 3 -1.71 10.46 10.14
N ALA A 4 -1.02 11.11 11.07
CA ALA A 4 -1.48 11.19 12.46
C ALA A 4 -1.38 12.63 13.00
N SER A 5 -2.52 13.31 12.95
CA SER A 5 -3.04 14.30 13.90
C SER A 5 -2.15 15.51 14.29
N THR A 6 -2.69 16.70 14.03
CA THR A 6 -2.26 18.01 14.53
C THR A 6 -2.42 18.13 16.05
N ASN A 7 -1.66 17.37 16.85
CA ASN A 7 -1.69 17.44 18.30
C ASN A 7 -0.40 18.07 18.85
N GLN A 8 -0.54 19.29 19.39
CA GLN A 8 0.56 20.12 19.91
C GLN A 8 1.32 19.44 21.07
N GLU A 9 0.68 18.52 21.78
CA GLU A 9 1.27 17.68 22.83
C GLU A 9 2.25 16.63 22.28
N LEU A 10 2.01 16.11 21.07
CA LEU A 10 2.92 15.18 20.40
C LEU A 10 4.24 15.86 20.04
N ASN A 11 4.21 17.13 19.65
CA ASN A 11 5.41 17.92 19.37
C ASN A 11 6.31 18.08 20.61
N GLN A 12 5.73 18.27 21.79
CA GLN A 12 6.51 18.34 23.04
C GLN A 12 7.14 16.99 23.40
N ARG A 13 6.43 15.87 23.15
CA ARG A 13 6.98 14.52 23.36
C ARG A 13 8.09 14.16 22.35
N ILE A 14 7.99 14.60 21.09
CA ILE A 14 9.04 14.40 20.08
C ILE A 14 10.36 15.04 20.51
N LEU A 15 10.29 16.26 21.08
CA LEU A 15 11.46 16.94 21.65
C LEU A 15 12.11 16.15 22.80
N LEU A 16 11.32 15.40 23.58
CA LEU A 16 11.81 14.59 24.68
C LEU A 16 12.60 13.36 24.21
N PHE A 17 12.21 12.76 23.08
CA PHE A 17 12.87 11.55 22.55
C PHE A 17 14.04 11.83 21.60
N LYS A 18 14.36 13.11 21.30
CA LYS A 18 15.44 13.52 20.37
C LYS A 18 15.51 12.65 19.10
N LEU A 19 14.34 12.29 18.56
CA LEU A 19 14.27 11.40 17.41
C LEU A 19 14.86 12.09 16.18
N GLN A 20 15.67 11.35 15.43
CA GLN A 20 16.15 11.80 14.13
C GLN A 20 14.98 11.93 13.15
N SER A 21 15.11 12.82 12.16
CA SER A 21 14.07 13.04 11.14
C SER A 21 13.85 11.81 10.24
N LYS A 22 14.82 10.90 10.21
CA LYS A 22 14.78 9.60 9.53
C LYS A 22 15.39 8.55 10.44
N ILE A 23 14.87 7.32 10.38
CA ILE A 23 15.39 6.16 11.11
C ILE A 23 15.59 5.07 10.06
N LEU A 24 16.82 4.56 9.93
CA LEU A 24 17.10 3.43 9.05
C LEU A 24 16.59 2.15 9.74
N CYS A 25 15.80 1.38 9.01
CA CYS A 25 15.18 0.16 9.48
C CYS A 25 15.25 -0.92 8.40
N ARG A 26 15.43 -2.17 8.83
CA ARG A 26 15.18 -3.34 8.02
C ARG A 26 13.70 -3.71 8.07
N VAL A 27 13.11 -3.94 6.90
CA VAL A 27 11.77 -4.53 6.81
C VAL A 27 11.88 -6.02 7.11
N ILE A 28 11.30 -6.45 8.23
CA ILE A 28 11.28 -7.86 8.64
C ILE A 28 10.09 -8.58 8.04
N ASN A 29 8.96 -7.89 7.90
CA ASN A 29 7.74 -8.48 7.39
C ASN A 29 6.78 -7.44 6.81
N VAL A 30 5.95 -7.86 5.85
CA VAL A 30 4.88 -7.07 5.26
C VAL A 30 3.63 -7.95 5.17
N HIS A 31 2.57 -7.56 5.86
CA HIS A 31 1.24 -8.17 5.71
C HIS A 31 0.35 -7.24 4.90
N LEU A 32 -0.22 -7.75 3.81
CA LEU A 32 -1.21 -7.05 3.00
C LEU A 32 -2.60 -7.44 3.49
N LEU A 33 -3.39 -6.45 3.89
CA LEU A 33 -4.68 -6.64 4.56
C LEU A 33 -5.72 -5.71 3.92
N ALA A 34 -6.99 -6.03 4.16
CA ALA A 34 -8.11 -5.16 3.84
C ALA A 34 -9.08 -5.18 5.02
N GLU A 35 -9.68 -4.02 5.32
CA GLU A 35 -10.72 -3.91 6.34
C GLU A 35 -11.97 -4.65 5.87
N GLN A 36 -12.59 -5.42 6.76
CA GLN A 36 -13.61 -6.41 6.38
C GLN A 36 -14.89 -5.76 5.85
N GLU A 37 -15.24 -4.57 6.34
CA GLU A 37 -16.50 -3.91 6.01
C GLU A 37 -16.38 -2.89 4.87
N THR A 38 -15.23 -2.26 4.72
CA THR A 38 -15.03 -1.14 3.79
C THR A 38 -14.20 -1.51 2.56
N ASP A 39 -13.60 -2.70 2.54
CA ASP A 39 -12.58 -3.12 1.56
C ASP A 39 -11.39 -2.13 1.48
N GLU A 40 -11.17 -1.30 2.51
CA GLU A 40 -10.02 -0.39 2.55
C GLU A 40 -8.73 -1.19 2.72
N VAL A 41 -7.85 -1.11 1.73
CA VAL A 41 -6.59 -1.86 1.71
C VAL A 41 -5.50 -1.14 2.52
N PHE A 42 -4.79 -1.89 3.35
CA PHE A 42 -3.66 -1.39 4.13
C PHE A 42 -2.54 -2.44 4.23
N ALA A 43 -1.36 -2.00 4.69
CA ALA A 43 -0.23 -2.88 4.92
C ALA A 43 0.31 -2.70 6.33
N GLN A 44 0.49 -3.82 7.05
CA GLN A 44 1.23 -3.84 8.30
C GLN A 44 2.69 -4.17 7.99
N ILE A 45 3.59 -3.26 8.35
CA ILE A 45 5.02 -3.38 8.09
C ILE A 45 5.75 -3.53 9.42
N ALA A 46 6.42 -4.67 9.62
CA ALA A 46 7.26 -4.89 10.78
C ALA A 46 8.68 -4.41 10.47
N LEU A 47 9.18 -3.48 11.29
CA LEU A 47 10.48 -2.84 11.14
C LEU A 47 11.41 -3.20 12.30
N LEU A 48 12.66 -3.49 11.98
CA LEU A 48 13.76 -3.61 12.94
C LEU A 48 14.74 -2.45 12.70
N LEU A 49 15.10 -1.71 13.76
CA LEU A 49 16.11 -0.66 13.63
C LEU A 49 17.45 -1.26 13.25
N GLU A 50 18.13 -0.65 12.28
CA GLU A 50 19.52 -0.99 12.00
C GLU A 50 20.43 -0.38 13.08
N ALA A 51 21.51 -1.09 13.40
CA ALA A 51 22.47 -0.62 14.41
C ALA A 51 23.33 0.53 13.87
N ASP A 52 23.62 0.50 12.57
CA ASP A 52 24.30 1.56 11.84
C ASP A 52 23.27 2.43 11.14
N GLN A 53 23.15 3.68 11.59
CA GLN A 53 22.21 4.67 11.03
C GLN A 53 22.87 5.56 9.96
N THR A 54 24.07 5.21 9.49
CA THR A 54 24.69 5.92 8.37
C THR A 54 23.93 5.63 7.07
N GLU A 55 23.68 6.69 6.30
CA GLU A 55 22.99 6.57 5.03
C GLU A 55 23.93 5.89 4.01
N SER A 56 23.58 4.67 3.58
CA SER A 56 24.39 3.94 2.60
C SER A 56 24.35 4.67 1.25
N THR A 57 25.53 5.00 0.71
CA THR A 57 25.65 5.59 -0.64
C THR A 57 25.53 4.54 -1.76
N THR A 58 25.53 3.26 -1.38
CA THR A 58 25.46 2.11 -2.29
C THR A 58 24.05 1.56 -2.33
N ALA A 59 23.52 1.36 -3.53
CA ALA A 59 22.22 0.71 -3.70
C ALA A 59 22.26 -0.73 -3.15
N ASP A 60 21.29 -1.07 -2.30
CA ASP A 60 21.14 -2.44 -1.80
C ASP A 60 20.90 -3.42 -2.94
N SER A 61 21.46 -4.62 -2.81
CA SER A 61 21.18 -5.72 -3.73
C SER A 61 19.69 -6.06 -3.66
N CYS A 62 18.95 -5.81 -4.73
CA CYS A 62 17.52 -6.12 -4.78
C CYS A 62 17.31 -7.63 -4.55
N PRO A 63 16.51 -8.03 -3.53
CA PRO A 63 16.22 -9.44 -3.33
C PRO A 63 15.58 -10.01 -4.60
N ARG A 64 15.98 -11.22 -4.99
CA ARG A 64 15.47 -11.89 -6.20
C ARG A 64 13.95 -11.99 -6.12
N GLN A 65 13.25 -11.13 -6.87
CA GLN A 65 11.80 -11.21 -6.97
C GLN A 65 11.44 -12.47 -7.75
N HIS A 66 10.47 -13.24 -7.24
CA HIS A 66 9.90 -14.35 -7.99
C HIS A 66 9.30 -13.81 -9.31
N PRO A 67 9.40 -14.58 -10.42
CA PRO A 67 8.75 -14.21 -11.67
C PRO A 67 7.26 -13.97 -11.43
N ARG A 68 6.79 -12.73 -11.65
CA ARG A 68 5.39 -12.40 -11.43
C ARG A 68 4.57 -13.04 -12.55
N PRO A 69 3.48 -13.76 -12.22
CA PRO A 69 2.59 -14.28 -13.24
C PRO A 69 1.99 -13.12 -14.03
N LYS A 70 1.71 -13.37 -15.32
CA LYS A 70 1.06 -12.39 -16.17
C LYS A 70 -0.40 -12.24 -15.74
N LEU A 71 -0.74 -11.10 -15.14
CA LEU A 71 -2.10 -10.79 -14.69
C LEU A 71 -2.83 -9.94 -15.74
N HIS A 72 -4.07 -10.32 -16.04
CA HIS A 72 -4.99 -9.56 -16.88
C HIS A 72 -6.08 -8.93 -16.00
N SER A 73 -6.01 -7.62 -15.77
CA SER A 73 -6.98 -6.89 -14.95
C SER A 73 -7.46 -5.61 -15.64
N PHE A 74 -8.63 -5.12 -15.20
CA PHE A 74 -9.19 -3.82 -15.57
C PHE A 74 -9.83 -3.15 -14.37
N SER A 75 -9.93 -1.81 -14.40
CA SER A 75 -10.71 -1.02 -13.46
C SER A 75 -11.78 -0.25 -14.22
N LYS A 76 -12.96 -0.11 -13.61
CA LYS A 76 -14.11 0.61 -14.18
C LYS A 76 -14.76 1.43 -13.07
N VAL A 77 -14.94 2.72 -13.33
CA VAL A 77 -15.81 3.56 -12.51
C VAL A 77 -17.26 3.15 -12.77
N LEU A 78 -17.97 2.77 -11.72
CA LEU A 78 -19.38 2.38 -11.82
C LEU A 78 -20.23 3.57 -12.24
N THR A 79 -21.13 3.36 -13.21
CA THR A 79 -22.12 4.35 -13.62
C THR A 79 -23.42 4.15 -12.84
N ALA A 80 -24.32 5.13 -12.90
CA ALA A 80 -25.64 5.05 -12.25
C ALA A 80 -26.50 3.86 -12.73
N SER A 81 -26.25 3.31 -13.92
CA SER A 81 -26.92 2.10 -14.38
C SER A 81 -26.34 0.83 -13.76
N ASP A 82 -25.03 0.80 -13.49
CA ASP A 82 -24.36 -0.37 -12.90
C ASP A 82 -24.78 -0.60 -11.43
N THR A 83 -25.10 0.47 -10.69
CA THR A 83 -25.43 0.41 -9.26
C THR A 83 -26.94 0.29 -8.97
N ARG A 84 -27.78 0.27 -10.02
CA ARG A 84 -29.23 0.13 -9.86
C ARG A 84 -29.61 -1.33 -9.64
N THR A 85 -30.53 -1.62 -8.72
CA THR A 85 -30.97 -2.99 -8.41
C THR A 85 -31.51 -3.78 -9.61
N HIS A 86 -32.13 -3.09 -10.58
CA HIS A 86 -32.62 -3.68 -11.83
C HIS A 86 -31.72 -3.39 -13.05
N GLY A 87 -30.56 -2.76 -12.82
CA GLY A 87 -29.55 -2.53 -13.84
C GLY A 87 -28.60 -3.72 -13.96
N GLY A 88 -27.80 -3.73 -15.02
CA GLY A 88 -26.72 -4.71 -15.21
C GLY A 88 -25.35 -4.04 -15.19
N PHE A 89 -24.30 -4.84 -15.03
CA PHE A 89 -22.92 -4.37 -15.12
C PHE A 89 -22.41 -4.41 -16.56
N SER A 90 -22.05 -3.25 -17.12
CA SER A 90 -21.59 -3.17 -18.52
C SER A 90 -20.06 -3.18 -18.63
N VAL A 91 -19.47 -4.24 -19.19
CA VAL A 91 -18.01 -4.31 -19.42
C VAL A 91 -17.65 -3.73 -20.79
N LEU A 92 -16.68 -2.81 -20.85
CA LEU A 92 -16.17 -2.30 -22.13
C LEU A 92 -15.56 -3.45 -22.96
N ARG A 93 -15.85 -3.51 -24.26
CA ARG A 93 -15.35 -4.58 -25.16
C ARG A 93 -13.85 -4.85 -25.01
N LYS A 94 -13.04 -3.79 -24.92
CA LYS A 94 -11.58 -3.89 -24.71
C LYS A 94 -11.19 -4.62 -23.41
N HIS A 95 -11.97 -4.47 -22.33
CA HIS A 95 -11.71 -5.13 -21.06
C HIS A 95 -12.15 -6.59 -21.10
N ALA A 96 -13.31 -6.86 -21.70
CA ALA A 96 -13.82 -8.22 -21.90
C ALA A 96 -12.82 -9.07 -22.69
N THR A 97 -12.37 -8.58 -23.86
CA THR A 97 -11.40 -9.28 -24.72
C THR A 97 -10.06 -9.53 -24.02
N LYS A 98 -9.65 -8.66 -23.10
CA LYS A 98 -8.34 -8.77 -22.44
C LYS A 98 -8.37 -9.67 -21.20
N CYS A 99 -9.47 -9.72 -20.45
CA CYS A 99 -9.48 -10.22 -19.07
C CYS A 99 -10.48 -11.34 -18.80
N LEU A 100 -11.48 -11.56 -19.66
CA LEU A 100 -12.48 -12.61 -19.44
C LEU A 100 -12.08 -13.90 -20.17
N PRO A 101 -12.39 -15.08 -19.59
CA PRO A 101 -12.23 -16.35 -20.28
C PRO A 101 -13.17 -16.40 -21.50
N TYR A 102 -12.72 -17.08 -22.54
CA TYR A 102 -13.50 -17.37 -23.74
C TYR A 102 -14.41 -18.58 -23.54
#